data_AF-A0A6G7WZK5-F1
#
_entry.id   AF-A0A6G7WZK5-F1
#
_cell.length_a   1.000
_cell.length_b   1.000
_cell.length_c   1.000
_cell.angle_alpha   90.00
_cell.angle_beta   90.00
_cell.angle_gamma   90.00
#
_symmetry.space_group_name_H-M   'P 1'
#
loop_
_entity.id
_entity.type
_entity.pdbx_description
1 polymer ?
#
loop_
_entity_poly.entity_id
_entity_poly.type
_entity_poly.pdbx_seq_one_letter_code
_entity_poly.pdbx_strand_id
1 'polypeptide(L)'
;MTQGYTLQELMLEMKGNTITQFISDQHGRFQERFGMNYDETVSVTLKFQNEKDSIDFYNEVKYNTHYSKDYTVSTVISDPRQLVVMGAETLYDYFGSREPNLLTISRDYGIAFDIEFIQQFSGTVFTGSVNRGELLSRQCIIEVSNVLPELALGGLVQIGRNDRDFNDLLTRCYIVKGYNL
;
A
#
# COMPACT_ATOMS: atom_id res chain seq x y z
N MET A 1 -10.03 -23.32 7.88
CA MET A 1 -9.42 -22.37 6.93
C MET A 1 -10.27 -21.12 6.95
N THR A 2 -9.68 -19.96 7.25
CA THR A 2 -10.37 -18.67 7.15
C THR A 2 -10.60 -18.38 5.68
N GLN A 3 -11.85 -18.14 5.26
CA GLN A 3 -12.16 -17.80 3.88
C GLN A 3 -11.53 -16.44 3.56
N GLY A 4 -10.79 -16.38 2.44
CA GLY A 4 -10.25 -15.13 1.92
C GLY A 4 -11.22 -14.51 0.92
N TYR A 5 -11.48 -13.22 1.06
CA TYR A 5 -12.40 -12.44 0.24
C TYR A 5 -11.63 -11.47 -0.65
N THR A 6 -12.11 -11.21 -1.87
CA THR A 6 -11.82 -9.94 -2.56
C THR A 6 -12.45 -8.78 -1.78
N LEU A 7 -12.04 -7.55 -2.07
CA LEU A 7 -12.72 -6.39 -1.51
C LEU A 7 -14.20 -6.33 -1.93
N GLN A 8 -14.51 -6.70 -3.18
CA GLN A 8 -15.88 -6.76 -3.69
C GLN A 8 -16.74 -7.78 -2.94
N GLU A 9 -16.21 -8.98 -2.71
CA GLU A 9 -16.93 -10.03 -1.97
C GLU A 9 -17.19 -9.59 -0.52
N LEU A 10 -16.19 -9.01 0.15
CA LEU A 10 -16.35 -8.50 1.50
C LEU A 10 -17.39 -7.37 1.56
N MET A 11 -17.35 -6.43 0.61
CA MET A 11 -18.34 -5.36 0.51
C MET A 11 -19.76 -5.93 0.40
N LEU A 12 -19.98 -6.92 -0.46
CA LEU A 12 -21.28 -7.56 -0.62
C LEU A 12 -21.74 -8.28 0.66
N GLU A 13 -20.84 -8.99 1.35
CA GLU A 13 -21.12 -9.62 2.63
C GLU A 13 -21.54 -8.59 3.70
N MET A 14 -20.89 -7.43 3.71
CA MET A 14 -21.20 -6.32 4.60
C MET A 14 -22.33 -5.41 4.10
N LYS A 15 -23.06 -5.82 3.05
CA LYS A 15 -24.20 -5.11 2.45
C LYS A 15 -23.86 -3.69 1.96
N GLY A 16 -22.63 -3.49 1.48
CA GLY A 16 -22.21 -2.28 0.78
C GLY A 16 -22.73 -2.23 -0.65
N ASN A 17 -22.80 -1.03 -1.23
CA ASN A 17 -23.34 -0.80 -2.58
C ASN A 17 -22.25 -0.83 -3.65
N THR A 18 -21.29 0.10 -3.55
CA THR A 18 -20.17 0.25 -4.49
C THR A 18 -18.86 0.30 -3.73
N ILE A 19 -17.76 -0.14 -4.34
CA ILE A 19 -16.45 -0.17 -3.68
C ILE A 19 -16.04 1.22 -3.19
N THR A 20 -16.18 2.25 -4.02
CA THR A 20 -15.82 3.62 -3.64
C THR A 20 -16.67 4.13 -2.47
N GLN A 21 -17.98 3.88 -2.47
CA GLN A 21 -18.83 4.27 -1.34
C GLN A 21 -18.49 3.47 -0.09
N PHE A 22 -18.24 2.17 -0.23
CA PHE A 22 -17.84 1.30 0.87
C PHE A 22 -16.55 1.78 1.53
N ILE A 23 -15.52 2.10 0.75
CA ILE A 23 -14.25 2.65 1.25
C ILE A 23 -14.52 3.97 2.01
N SER A 24 -15.30 4.89 1.43
CA SER A 24 -15.64 6.16 2.09
C SER A 24 -16.43 5.96 3.39
N ASP A 25 -17.41 5.05 3.39
CA ASP A 25 -18.24 4.76 4.56
C ASP A 25 -17.42 4.15 5.69
N GLN A 26 -16.54 3.19 5.38
CA GLN A 26 -15.68 2.56 6.39
C GLN A 26 -14.65 3.56 6.95
N HIS A 27 -14.13 4.44 6.09
CA HIS A 27 -13.27 5.53 6.55
C HIS A 27 -14.01 6.48 7.49
N GLY A 28 -15.21 6.94 7.12
CA GLY A 28 -16.03 7.80 7.99
C GLY A 28 -16.35 7.17 9.34
N ARG A 29 -16.68 5.87 9.37
CA ARG A 29 -16.92 5.12 10.62
C ARG A 29 -15.67 5.04 11.50
N PHE A 30 -14.49 4.87 10.90
CA PHE A 30 -13.23 4.91 11.64
C PHE A 30 -13.00 6.28 12.28
N GLN A 31 -13.14 7.35 11.50
CA GLN A 31 -12.98 8.72 12.01
C GLN A 31 -13.94 9.03 13.16
N GLU A 32 -15.23 8.69 13.00
CA GLU A 32 -16.25 8.89 14.02
C GLU A 32 -15.93 8.12 15.31
N ARG A 33 -15.44 6.89 15.19
CA ARG A 33 -15.19 6.01 16.34
C ARG A 33 -13.90 6.32 17.09
N PHE A 34 -12.83 6.65 16.38
CA PHE A 34 -11.50 6.80 16.96
C PHE A 34 -11.03 8.25 17.05
N GLY A 35 -11.71 9.20 16.41
CA GLY A 35 -11.33 10.62 16.42
C GLY A 35 -9.99 10.89 15.74
N MET A 36 -9.57 10.02 14.82
CA MET A 36 -8.30 10.07 14.10
C MET A 36 -8.53 9.68 12.64
N ASN A 37 -7.59 10.07 11.78
CA ASN A 37 -7.70 9.85 10.34
C ASN A 37 -6.46 9.13 9.80
N TYR A 38 -6.66 8.39 8.71
CA TYR A 38 -5.58 7.88 7.86
C TYR A 38 -5.05 8.96 6.89
N ASP A 39 -4.81 10.17 7.40
CA ASP A 39 -4.45 11.35 6.59
C ASP A 39 -2.95 11.45 6.27
N GLU A 40 -2.13 10.59 6.88
CA GLU A 40 -0.71 10.51 6.51
C GLU A 40 -0.57 9.95 5.09
N THR A 41 0.34 10.54 4.30
CA THR A 41 0.69 10.00 3.00
C THR A 41 1.26 8.60 3.14
N VAL A 42 1.01 7.76 2.15
CA VAL A 42 1.46 6.37 2.17
C VAL A 42 2.99 6.34 2.19
N SER A 43 3.53 5.41 2.96
CA SER A 43 4.97 5.17 3.10
C SER A 43 5.27 3.72 2.77
N VAL A 44 6.25 3.50 1.88
CA VAL A 44 6.70 2.17 1.46
C VAL A 44 8.18 2.01 1.72
N THR A 45 8.60 0.82 2.14
CA THR A 45 10.00 0.45 2.28
C THR A 45 10.44 -0.33 1.06
N LEU A 46 11.50 0.12 0.40
CA LEU A 46 12.14 -0.54 -0.72
C LEU A 46 13.39 -1.26 -0.24
N LYS A 47 13.57 -2.52 -0.64
CA LYS A 47 14.71 -3.37 -0.28
C LYS A 47 15.44 -3.76 -1.56
N PHE A 48 16.68 -3.28 -1.69
CA PHE A 48 17.53 -3.51 -2.86
C PHE A 48 18.48 -4.69 -2.63
N GLN A 49 18.89 -5.35 -3.70
CA GLN A 49 19.88 -6.43 -3.60
C GLN A 49 21.27 -5.91 -3.22
N ASN A 50 21.62 -4.73 -3.72
CA ASN A 50 22.92 -4.10 -3.50
C ASN A 50 22.76 -2.60 -3.19
N GLU A 51 23.78 -2.03 -2.56
CA GLU A 51 23.79 -0.64 -2.12
C GLU A 51 23.88 0.34 -3.29
N LYS A 52 24.54 -0.04 -4.39
CA LYS A 52 24.66 0.81 -5.57
C LYS A 52 23.28 1.14 -6.16
N ASP A 53 22.43 0.13 -6.31
CA ASP A 53 21.07 0.30 -6.83
C ASP A 53 20.23 1.19 -5.91
N SER A 54 20.39 1.05 -4.59
CA SER A 54 19.76 1.93 -3.59
C SER A 54 20.20 3.39 -3.77
N ILE A 55 21.51 3.65 -3.93
CA ILE A 55 22.03 5.00 -4.14
C ILE A 55 21.54 5.59 -5.46
N ASP A 56 21.58 4.80 -6.54
CA ASP A 56 21.15 5.24 -7.87
C ASP A 56 19.64 5.58 -7.85
N PHE A 57 18.82 4.74 -7.21
CA PHE A 57 17.39 4.99 -7.01
C PHE A 57 17.13 6.24 -6.15
N TYR A 58 17.85 6.38 -5.03
CA TYR A 58 17.74 7.54 -4.15
C TYR A 58 18.01 8.84 -4.90
N ASN A 59 19.08 8.89 -5.68
CA ASN A 59 19.45 10.07 -6.45
C ASN A 59 18.39 10.40 -7.51
N GLU A 60 17.84 9.39 -8.16
CA GLU A 60 16.78 9.58 -9.15
C GLU A 60 15.54 10.21 -8.51
N VAL A 61 15.02 9.64 -7.42
CA VAL A 61 13.85 10.20 -6.74
C VAL A 61 14.13 11.58 -6.16
N LYS A 62 15.32 11.80 -5.60
CA LYS A 62 15.66 13.05 -4.88
C LYS A 62 15.89 14.23 -5.82
N TYR A 63 16.55 14.00 -6.96
CA TYR A 63 17.06 15.09 -7.81
C TYR A 63 16.30 15.24 -9.13
N ASN A 64 15.61 14.21 -9.62
CA ASN A 64 14.78 14.36 -10.80
C ASN A 64 13.45 15.04 -10.42
N THR A 65 13.18 16.19 -11.06
CA THR A 65 11.99 17.02 -10.80
C THR A 65 10.65 16.37 -11.16
N HIS A 66 10.67 15.27 -11.91
CA HIS A 66 9.47 14.48 -12.17
C HIS A 66 9.06 13.65 -10.94
N TYR A 67 10.01 13.18 -10.14
CA TYR A 67 9.74 12.35 -8.96
C TYR A 67 9.74 13.17 -7.66
N SER A 68 10.66 14.12 -7.51
CA SER A 68 10.86 14.85 -6.24
C SER A 68 9.72 15.78 -5.85
N LYS A 69 8.75 16.02 -6.76
CA LYS A 69 7.52 16.76 -6.48
C LYS A 69 6.48 15.91 -5.77
N ASP A 70 6.42 14.63 -6.13
CA ASP A 70 5.37 13.70 -5.69
C ASP A 70 5.89 12.77 -4.57
N TYR A 71 7.20 12.54 -4.53
CA TYR A 71 7.82 11.61 -3.60
C TYR A 71 8.92 12.26 -2.76
N THR A 72 8.95 11.89 -1.49
CA THR A 72 10.08 12.06 -0.60
C THR A 72 10.76 10.73 -0.39
N VAL A 73 12.09 10.68 -0.51
CA VAL A 73 12.90 9.49 -0.25
C VAL A 73 13.88 9.74 0.90
N SER A 74 14.05 8.75 1.76
CA SER A 74 15.01 8.75 2.87
C SER A 74 15.71 7.39 3.00
N THR A 75 16.90 7.40 3.59
CA THR A 75 17.69 6.19 3.84
C THR A 75 17.34 5.58 5.21
N VAL A 76 17.43 4.26 5.31
CA VAL A 76 17.32 3.56 6.59
C VAL A 76 18.72 3.45 7.23
N ILE A 77 18.90 4.05 8.41
CA ILE A 77 20.23 4.14 9.08
C ILE A 77 20.86 2.76 9.31
N SER A 78 20.04 1.75 9.59
CA SER A 78 20.51 0.40 9.90
C SER A 78 20.80 -0.49 8.68
N ASP A 79 20.37 -0.11 7.46
CA ASP A 79 20.62 -0.89 6.24
C ASP A 79 20.71 0.03 5.01
N PRO A 80 21.91 0.21 4.42
CA PRO A 80 22.10 1.10 3.27
C PRO A 80 21.40 0.60 1.99
N ARG A 81 20.92 -0.66 1.98
CA ARG A 81 20.15 -1.24 0.89
C ARG A 81 18.65 -1.03 1.06
N GLN A 82 18.23 -0.22 2.02
CA GLN A 82 16.83 0.07 2.25
C GLN A 82 16.56 1.57 2.16
N LEU A 83 15.50 1.89 1.43
CA LEU A 83 14.98 3.24 1.31
C LEU A 83 13.52 3.27 1.76
N VAL A 84 13.12 4.39 2.34
CA VAL A 84 11.70 4.69 2.60
C VAL A 84 11.26 5.75 1.60
N VAL A 85 10.17 5.48 0.90
CA VAL A 85 9.56 6.42 -0.06
C VAL A 85 8.17 6.77 0.43
N MET A 86 7.88 8.07 0.49
CA MET A 86 6.62 8.64 1.01
C MET A 86 6.05 9.65 0.02
N GLY A 87 4.75 9.95 0.12
CA GLY A 87 4.12 11.08 -0.57
C GLY A 87 2.93 10.73 -1.44
N ALA A 88 2.76 9.46 -1.81
CA ALA A 88 1.61 9.03 -2.59
C ALA A 88 0.31 9.03 -1.76
N GLU A 89 -0.82 9.35 -2.39
CA GLU A 89 -2.13 9.29 -1.75
C GLU A 89 -2.55 7.84 -1.44
N THR A 90 -2.25 6.91 -2.36
CA THR A 90 -2.55 5.48 -2.18
C THR A 90 -1.32 4.62 -2.50
N LEU A 91 -1.27 3.43 -1.92
CA LEU A 91 -0.27 2.41 -2.24
C LEU A 91 -0.23 2.11 -3.74
N TYR A 92 -1.40 2.03 -4.38
CA TYR A 92 -1.49 1.77 -5.81
C TYR A 92 -0.81 2.85 -6.67
N ASP A 93 -0.76 4.10 -6.22
CA ASP A 93 -0.13 5.21 -6.96
C ASP A 93 1.39 5.07 -7.12
N TYR A 94 2.05 4.26 -6.29
CA TYR A 94 3.46 3.91 -6.48
C TYR A 94 3.70 3.03 -7.71
N PHE A 95 2.67 2.30 -8.16
CA PHE A 95 2.78 1.29 -9.21
C PHE A 95 1.98 1.64 -10.46
N GLY A 96 0.87 2.38 -10.35
CA GLY A 96 0.28 2.98 -11.55
C GLY A 96 -1.16 3.47 -11.49
N SER A 97 -1.31 4.76 -11.19
CA SER A 97 -2.44 5.58 -11.65
C SER A 97 -2.02 6.62 -12.71
N ARG A 98 -0.73 6.98 -12.72
CA ARG A 98 -0.04 7.91 -13.64
C ARG A 98 1.42 7.47 -13.79
N GLU A 99 2.05 7.82 -14.90
CA GLU A 99 3.51 7.77 -15.09
C GLU A 99 4.06 9.22 -15.09
N PRO A 100 5.30 9.45 -14.59
CA PRO A 100 6.24 8.44 -14.11
C PRO A 100 5.99 8.02 -12.65
N ASN A 101 6.28 6.76 -12.32
CA ASN A 101 6.13 6.18 -10.98
C ASN A 101 7.33 5.26 -10.65
N LEU A 102 7.27 4.46 -9.56
CA LEU A 102 8.43 3.64 -9.18
C LEU A 102 8.75 2.53 -10.19
N LEU A 103 7.76 2.03 -10.92
CA LEU A 103 7.98 1.08 -12.01
C LEU A 103 8.72 1.73 -13.17
N THR A 104 8.50 3.01 -13.43
CA THR A 104 9.24 3.78 -14.44
C THR A 104 10.72 3.82 -14.12
N ILE A 105 11.10 4.10 -12.86
CA ILE A 105 12.51 4.10 -12.42
C ILE A 105 13.14 2.72 -12.63
N SER A 106 12.45 1.65 -12.22
CA SER A 106 12.92 0.28 -12.43
C SER A 106 13.15 -0.05 -13.90
N ARG A 107 12.25 0.37 -14.79
CA ARG A 107 12.32 0.16 -16.23
C ARG A 107 13.51 0.88 -16.85
N ASP A 108 13.67 2.16 -16.53
CA ASP A 108 14.62 3.04 -17.19
C ASP A 108 16.07 2.78 -16.73
N TYR A 109 16.25 2.45 -15.45
CA TYR A 109 17.57 2.20 -14.85
C TYR A 109 17.92 0.72 -14.69
N GLY A 110 16.98 -0.19 -14.98
CA GLY A 110 17.19 -1.63 -14.80
C GLY A 110 17.34 -2.05 -13.33
N ILE A 111 16.84 -1.23 -12.40
CA ILE A 111 16.95 -1.46 -10.95
C ILE A 111 15.82 -2.38 -10.50
N ALA A 112 16.17 -3.41 -9.72
CA ALA A 112 15.20 -4.31 -9.09
C ALA A 112 15.17 -4.09 -7.57
N PHE A 113 13.97 -4.17 -6.99
CA PHE A 113 13.77 -4.01 -5.56
C PHE A 113 12.53 -4.76 -5.09
N ASP A 114 12.56 -5.21 -3.84
CA ASP A 114 11.35 -5.64 -3.14
C ASP A 114 10.69 -4.44 -2.47
N ILE A 115 9.37 -4.47 -2.36
CA ILE A 115 8.58 -3.43 -1.71
C ILE A 115 7.77 -4.02 -0.57
N GLU A 116 7.73 -3.29 0.54
CA GLU A 116 6.96 -3.60 1.73
C GLU A 116 6.17 -2.37 2.18
N PHE A 117 4.89 -2.57 2.42
CA PHE A 117 3.99 -1.60 3.02
C PHE A 117 3.36 -2.23 4.26
N ILE A 118 3.44 -1.53 5.38
CA ILE A 118 2.77 -1.92 6.62
C ILE A 118 1.95 -0.72 7.07
N GLN A 119 0.64 -0.84 6.98
CA GLN A 119 -0.26 0.21 7.40
C GLN A 119 -0.31 0.31 8.93
N GLN A 120 -0.16 1.52 9.45
CA GLN A 120 -0.31 1.76 10.88
C GLN A 120 -1.74 1.44 11.34
N PHE A 121 -1.90 1.05 12.60
CA PHE A 121 -3.17 0.70 13.27
C PHE A 121 -3.88 -0.57 12.75
N SER A 122 -4.09 -0.70 11.44
CA SER A 122 -4.75 -1.86 10.84
C SER A 122 -3.85 -3.10 10.76
N GLY A 123 -2.53 -2.89 10.64
CA GLY A 123 -1.59 -3.98 10.37
C GLY A 123 -1.75 -4.57 8.96
N THR A 124 -2.44 -3.89 8.04
CA THR A 124 -2.49 -4.30 6.64
C THR A 124 -1.08 -4.38 6.08
N VAL A 125 -0.75 -5.50 5.44
CA VAL A 125 0.57 -5.73 4.85
C VAL A 125 0.43 -5.85 3.34
N PHE A 126 1.29 -5.16 2.61
CA PHE A 126 1.54 -5.45 1.20
C PHE A 126 3.01 -5.75 0.98
N THR A 127 3.26 -6.76 0.14
CA THR A 127 4.60 -7.12 -0.33
C THR A 127 4.57 -7.33 -1.84
N GLY A 128 5.70 -7.10 -2.50
CA GLY A 128 5.88 -7.41 -3.91
C GLY A 128 7.33 -7.23 -4.33
N SER A 129 7.64 -7.68 -5.54
CA SER A 129 8.97 -7.54 -6.15
C SER A 129 8.83 -6.77 -7.46
N VAL A 130 9.63 -5.72 -7.62
CA VAL A 130 9.68 -4.91 -8.85
C VAL A 130 10.92 -5.28 -9.64
N ASN A 131 10.74 -5.61 -10.91
CA ASN A 131 11.83 -5.93 -11.82
C ASN A 131 11.50 -5.44 -13.24
N ARG A 132 12.41 -4.66 -13.84
CA ARG A 132 12.27 -4.09 -15.19
C ARG A 132 10.92 -3.38 -15.43
N GLY A 133 10.42 -2.69 -14.41
CA GLY A 133 9.15 -1.98 -14.46
C GLY A 133 7.89 -2.85 -14.34
N GLU A 134 8.02 -4.11 -13.93
CA GLU A 134 6.89 -4.99 -13.65
C GLU A 134 6.77 -5.27 -12.15
N LEU A 135 5.54 -5.24 -11.63
CA LEU A 135 5.22 -5.63 -10.26
C LEU A 135 4.83 -7.11 -10.19
N LEU A 136 5.75 -7.91 -9.69
CA LEU A 136 5.70 -9.36 -9.58
C LEU A 136 5.46 -9.79 -8.12
N SER A 137 5.02 -11.04 -7.94
CA SER A 137 4.86 -11.69 -6.62
C SER A 137 4.12 -10.84 -5.58
N ARG A 138 3.20 -9.99 -6.04
CA ARG A 138 2.52 -9.00 -5.21
C ARG A 138 1.37 -9.62 -4.43
N GLN A 139 1.19 -9.15 -3.20
CA GLN A 139 0.08 -9.57 -2.36
C GLN A 139 -0.21 -8.47 -1.33
N CYS A 140 -1.48 -8.06 -1.26
CA CYS A 140 -1.98 -7.22 -0.16
C CYS A 140 -2.90 -8.06 0.74
N ILE A 141 -2.63 -8.08 2.03
CA ILE A 141 -3.38 -8.83 3.03
C ILE A 141 -4.00 -7.84 4.02
N ILE A 142 -5.32 -7.91 4.17
CA ILE A 142 -6.09 -7.13 5.12
C ILE A 142 -6.75 -8.10 6.10
N GLU A 143 -6.40 -8.01 7.37
CA GLU A 143 -7.07 -8.76 8.43
C GLU A 143 -8.18 -7.92 9.05
N VAL A 144 -9.41 -8.38 8.93
CA VAL A 144 -10.60 -7.65 9.36
C VAL A 144 -11.12 -8.29 10.63
N SER A 145 -11.02 -7.58 11.76
CA SER A 145 -11.60 -8.05 13.02
C SER A 145 -13.12 -8.15 12.91
N ASN A 146 -13.68 -9.28 13.33
CA ASN A 146 -15.13 -9.45 13.40
C ASN A 146 -15.80 -8.64 14.53
N VAL A 147 -15.01 -8.07 15.46
CA VAL A 147 -15.50 -7.22 16.57
C VAL A 147 -15.29 -5.74 16.25
N LEU A 148 -14.18 -5.40 15.61
CA LEU A 148 -13.77 -4.02 15.33
C LEU A 148 -13.30 -3.87 13.87
N PRO A 149 -14.20 -4.08 12.89
CA PRO A 149 -13.83 -4.09 11.48
C PRO A 149 -13.35 -2.70 11.01
N GLU A 150 -13.83 -1.61 11.63
CA GLU A 150 -13.51 -0.25 11.22
C GLU A 150 -12.01 0.06 11.33
N LEU A 151 -11.30 -0.61 12.25
CA LEU A 151 -9.86 -0.43 12.43
C LEU A 151 -9.08 -0.79 11.16
N ALA A 152 -9.42 -1.92 10.54
CA ALA A 152 -8.79 -2.37 9.31
C ALA A 152 -9.39 -1.69 8.07
N LEU A 153 -10.72 -1.62 8.01
CA LEU A 153 -11.42 -1.14 6.82
C LEU A 153 -11.33 0.38 6.64
N GLY A 154 -11.14 1.15 7.72
CA GLY A 154 -10.93 2.59 7.63
C GLY A 154 -9.66 2.97 6.86
N GLY A 155 -8.68 2.05 6.80
CA GLY A 155 -7.41 2.23 6.08
C GLY A 155 -7.48 1.92 4.59
N LEU A 156 -8.61 1.43 4.06
CA LEU A 156 -8.74 1.10 2.63
C LEU A 156 -8.44 2.30 1.72
N VAL A 157 -8.72 3.52 2.19
CA VAL A 157 -8.46 4.78 1.46
C VAL A 157 -6.99 4.97 1.08
N GLN A 158 -6.06 4.41 1.86
CA GLN A 158 -4.61 4.49 1.59
C GLN A 158 -4.13 3.36 0.67
N ILE A 159 -4.97 2.39 0.29
CA ILE A 159 -4.56 1.24 -0.53
C ILE A 159 -4.88 1.50 -2.01
N GLY A 160 -6.12 1.88 -2.29
CA GLY A 160 -6.61 2.13 -3.65
C GLY A 160 -7.99 2.81 -3.65
N ARG A 161 -8.48 3.20 -4.83
CA ARG A 161 -9.71 4.01 -4.98
C ARG A 161 -10.91 3.24 -5.51
N ASN A 162 -10.65 2.16 -6.23
CA ASN A 162 -11.67 1.39 -6.93
C ASN A 162 -11.27 -0.09 -7.02
N ASP A 163 -12.22 -0.94 -7.41
CA ASP A 163 -12.04 -2.40 -7.45
C ASP A 163 -10.81 -2.86 -8.25
N ARG A 164 -10.51 -2.18 -9.37
CA ARG A 164 -9.36 -2.50 -10.20
C ARG A 164 -8.06 -2.31 -9.44
N ASP A 165 -7.90 -1.22 -8.70
CA ASP A 165 -6.67 -0.95 -7.93
C ASP A 165 -6.41 -2.09 -6.93
N PHE A 166 -7.44 -2.55 -6.21
CA PHE A 166 -7.32 -3.65 -5.25
C PHE A 166 -7.05 -5.00 -5.94
N ASN A 167 -7.68 -5.26 -7.09
CA ASN A 167 -7.41 -6.46 -7.87
C ASN A 167 -5.99 -6.46 -8.44
N ASP A 168 -5.54 -5.32 -8.94
CA ASP A 168 -4.19 -5.12 -9.46
C ASP A 168 -3.15 -5.20 -8.32
N LEU A 169 -3.49 -4.97 -7.05
CA LEU A 169 -2.63 -5.26 -5.89
C LEU A 169 -2.75 -6.70 -5.34
N LEU A 170 -3.62 -7.53 -5.92
CA LEU A 170 -3.98 -8.86 -5.42
C LEU A 170 -4.42 -8.84 -3.94
N THR A 171 -5.29 -7.89 -3.61
CA THR A 171 -5.77 -7.69 -2.24
C THR A 171 -6.71 -8.79 -1.78
N ARG A 172 -6.44 -9.35 -0.60
CA ARG A 172 -7.25 -10.36 0.07
C ARG A 172 -7.61 -9.92 1.49
N CYS A 173 -8.88 -9.99 1.80
CA CYS A 173 -9.42 -9.70 3.12
C CYS A 173 -9.71 -11.01 3.87
N TYR A 174 -9.32 -11.10 5.12
CA TYR A 174 -9.58 -12.25 5.97
C TYR A 174 -10.31 -11.81 7.23
N ILE A 175 -11.50 -12.36 7.48
CA ILE A 175 -12.22 -12.07 8.72
C ILE A 175 -11.58 -12.86 9.86
N VAL A 176 -10.91 -12.16 10.77
CA VAL A 176 -10.25 -12.75 11.94
C VAL A 176 -11.14 -12.63 13.17
N LYS A 177 -11.20 -13.70 13.96
CA LYS A 177 -11.92 -13.70 15.24
C LYS A 177 -11.10 -12.95 16.27
N GLY A 178 -11.69 -11.96 16.93
CA GLY A 178 -11.11 -11.38 18.14
C GLY A 178 -10.85 -12.47 19.17
N TYR A 179 -9.69 -12.44 19.82
CA TYR A 179 -9.46 -13.24 21.02
C TYR A 179 -10.39 -12.72 22.11
N ASN A 180 -11.31 -13.56 22.57
CA ASN A 180 -11.98 -13.33 23.84
C ASN A 180 -10.90 -13.46 24.93
N LEU A 181 -10.50 -12.34 25.52
CA LEU A 181 -9.71 -12.31 26.75
C LEU A 181 -10.54 -12.84 27.92
#